data_AF-A0A814APY6-F1
#
_entry.id   AF-A0A814APY6-F1
#
_cell.length_a   1.000
_cell.length_b   1.000
_cell.length_c   1.000
_cell.angle_alpha   90.00
_cell.angle_beta   90.00
_cell.angle_gamma   90.00
#
_symmetry.space_group_name_H-M   'P 1'
#
loop_
_entity.id
_entity.type
_entity.pdbx_description
1 polymer ?
#
loop_
_entity_poly.entity_id
_entity_poly.type
_entity_poly.pdbx_seq_one_letter_code
_entity_poly.pdbx_strand_id
1 'polypeptide(L)'
;MDNLDTDTYFEFKTYEEFRKERLKLNYDCTLKLWYSLPDTLPTNDNNRVRRQTRKQQRARFRKIRHYLVYAILFKKTSLKKKIKSTVFRLWNETLNIPPSNDEFIRDLHQLMGRVTVEFCNRGRQYDPTISYEELFKAGRSVWFMSAFHLECNLPLSFTDSMLGYNMLYPYTDDLVDCNDISREAKADFAKIFHERLLVGEPTYDSQVHFDGKQSNVTELNLPSSLQAQANRIVKIFDMVKFIENDWRRGGEYEGVYMSLTTIHEAQMKSTLQHARTEDDYAPTMVQIEQISAEKGGASVIAAGFLLQGRLTRAQMAYLEYIGFGLQLIDDLQDLKGDMKNNHRTVFTQTLAEGRTLDAPTARLIQYCYCAPAYEKFSDDQRTVSDGETDVTLAQYVRVLMMMLSVLLVLEAASRLQKYYSRKFYRELSSLSPLRFHHLKLIHIEKRLWSLVQKHWFN
;
A
#
# COMPACT_ATOMS: atom_id res chain seq x y z
N MET A 1 -0.40 24.22 -8.29
CA MET A 1 -0.62 23.72 -6.92
C MET A 1 0.24 24.58 -6.01
N ASP A 2 -0.37 25.31 -5.08
CA ASP A 2 0.29 26.30 -4.22
C ASP A 2 1.37 25.68 -3.30
N ASN A 3 2.18 26.53 -2.66
CA ASN A 3 3.15 26.12 -1.64
C ASN A 3 2.38 25.47 -0.48
N LEU A 4 2.55 24.16 -0.30
CA LEU A 4 2.03 23.43 0.85
C LEU A 4 3.01 23.64 2.00
N ASP A 5 2.48 23.91 3.20
CA ASP A 5 3.29 24.03 4.42
C ASP A 5 3.95 22.68 4.76
N THR A 6 5.27 22.69 4.90
CA THR A 6 6.13 21.54 5.22
C THR A 6 6.49 21.45 6.70
N ASP A 7 6.32 22.54 7.46
CA ASP A 7 6.97 22.72 8.76
C ASP A 7 5.96 22.65 9.91
N THR A 8 4.67 22.92 9.63
CA THR A 8 3.61 22.88 10.64
C THR A 8 2.82 21.58 10.58
N TYR A 9 2.81 20.84 11.70
CA TYR A 9 1.87 19.73 11.89
C TYR A 9 0.45 20.24 12.00
N PHE A 10 -0.50 19.52 11.40
CA PHE A 10 -1.91 19.90 11.55
C PHE A 10 -2.45 19.53 12.93
N GLU A 11 -3.11 20.49 13.55
CA GLU A 11 -4.05 20.26 14.65
C GLU A 11 -5.47 20.48 14.12
N PHE A 12 -6.24 19.41 14.02
CA PHE A 12 -7.64 19.46 13.60
C PHE A 12 -8.52 19.57 14.85
N LYS A 13 -9.43 20.55 14.88
CA LYS A 13 -10.30 20.73 16.05
C LYS A 13 -11.51 19.81 15.98
N THR A 14 -11.90 19.39 14.78
CA THR A 14 -13.04 18.49 14.57
C THR A 14 -12.77 17.47 13.45
N TYR A 15 -13.49 16.35 13.50
CA TYR A 15 -13.45 15.33 12.44
C TYR A 15 -13.89 15.88 11.07
N GLU A 16 -14.87 16.80 11.04
CA GLU A 16 -15.35 17.39 9.80
C GLU A 16 -14.30 18.32 9.15
N GLU A 17 -13.54 19.06 9.96
CA GLU A 17 -12.39 19.83 9.46
C GLU A 17 -11.32 18.92 8.84
N PHE A 18 -10.96 17.83 9.54
CA PHE A 18 -10.03 16.82 9.03
C PHE A 18 -10.50 16.25 7.69
N ARG A 19 -11.76 15.80 7.64
CA ARG A 19 -12.37 15.22 6.44
C ARG A 19 -12.36 16.19 5.27
N LYS A 20 -12.75 17.44 5.50
CA LYS A 20 -12.83 18.47 4.46
C LYS A 20 -11.46 18.81 3.89
N GLU A 21 -10.44 18.99 4.74
CA GLU A 21 -9.08 19.27 4.27
C GLU A 21 -8.52 18.08 3.49
N ARG A 22 -8.73 16.85 3.98
CA ARG A 22 -8.34 15.64 3.28
C ARG A 22 -8.94 15.55 1.88
N LEU A 23 -10.26 15.72 1.75
CA LEU A 23 -10.94 15.66 0.45
C LEU A 23 -10.46 16.75 -0.51
N LYS A 24 -10.14 17.94 0.02
CA LYS A 24 -9.52 19.02 -0.76
C LYS A 24 -8.14 18.61 -1.27
N LEU A 25 -7.28 18.07 -0.41
CA LEU A 25 -5.95 17.58 -0.79
C LEU A 25 -6.04 16.43 -1.81
N ASN A 26 -6.94 15.48 -1.60
CA ASN A 26 -7.21 14.39 -2.54
C ASN A 26 -7.59 14.95 -3.93
N TYR A 27 -8.52 15.90 -4.00
CA TYR A 27 -8.87 16.49 -5.28
C TYR A 27 -7.69 17.25 -5.91
N ASP A 28 -7.07 18.16 -5.15
CA ASP A 28 -6.06 19.09 -5.66
C ASP A 28 -4.76 18.39 -6.07
N CYS A 29 -4.33 17.36 -5.35
CA CYS A 29 -3.03 16.70 -5.52
C CYS A 29 -3.13 15.37 -6.27
N THR A 30 -4.29 14.70 -6.22
CA THR A 30 -4.48 13.35 -6.79
C THR A 30 -5.35 13.41 -8.05
N LEU A 31 -6.63 13.74 -7.91
CA LEU A 31 -7.59 13.62 -9.02
C LEU A 31 -7.32 14.66 -10.13
N LYS A 32 -7.04 15.91 -9.77
CA LYS A 32 -6.71 16.96 -10.74
C LYS A 32 -5.47 16.60 -11.57
N LEU A 33 -4.47 15.99 -10.93
CA LEU A 33 -3.30 15.48 -11.62
C LEU A 33 -3.69 14.33 -12.55
N TRP A 34 -4.39 13.32 -12.03
CA TRP A 34 -4.87 12.17 -12.81
C TRP A 34 -5.60 12.59 -14.09
N TYR A 35 -6.52 13.55 -14.00
CA TYR A 35 -7.28 14.06 -15.15
C TYR A 35 -6.45 14.85 -16.16
N SER A 36 -5.31 15.39 -15.74
CA SER A 36 -4.40 16.11 -16.63
C SER A 36 -3.41 15.22 -17.37
N LEU A 37 -3.25 13.96 -16.92
CA LEU A 37 -2.25 13.05 -17.47
C LEU A 37 -2.68 12.44 -18.82
N PRO A 38 -1.74 12.23 -19.75
CA PRO A 38 -2.05 11.68 -21.06
C PRO A 38 -2.32 10.17 -21.01
N ASP A 39 -3.16 9.71 -21.94
CA ASP A 39 -3.51 8.29 -22.16
C ASP A 39 -2.48 7.54 -23.02
N THR A 40 -1.28 8.10 -23.12
CA THR A 40 -0.18 7.53 -23.90
C THR A 40 0.99 7.25 -22.98
N LEU A 41 1.75 6.20 -23.31
CA LEU A 41 2.95 5.86 -22.54
C LEU A 41 3.91 7.06 -22.52
N PRO A 42 4.68 7.25 -21.43
CA PRO A 42 5.66 8.32 -21.34
C PRO A 42 6.52 8.37 -22.60
N THR A 43 6.50 9.52 -23.30
CA THR A 43 7.38 9.72 -24.44
C THR A 43 8.81 9.76 -23.93
N ASN A 44 9.69 9.21 -24.76
CA ASN A 44 11.11 9.14 -24.47
C ASN A 44 11.81 10.51 -24.33
N ASP A 45 11.14 11.62 -24.63
CA ASP A 45 11.68 12.98 -24.56
C ASP A 45 11.40 13.67 -23.21
N ASN A 46 10.57 13.09 -22.34
CA ASN A 46 10.48 13.54 -20.95
C ASN A 46 11.81 13.18 -20.26
N ASN A 47 12.62 14.21 -20.02
CA ASN A 47 14.03 14.24 -19.61
C ASN A 47 14.44 13.51 -18.29
N ARG A 48 13.87 12.35 -17.95
CA ARG A 48 14.36 11.50 -16.84
C ARG A 48 14.74 10.07 -17.20
N VAL A 49 14.38 9.56 -18.39
CA VAL A 49 14.64 8.15 -18.74
C VAL A 49 15.54 7.95 -19.98
N ARG A 50 15.88 9.01 -20.73
CA ARG A 50 16.55 8.83 -22.04
C ARG A 50 17.88 9.56 -22.21
N ARG A 51 18.92 8.97 -21.63
CA ARG A 51 20.22 8.78 -22.31
C ARG A 51 20.80 7.39 -21.99
N GLN A 52 19.94 6.39 -21.89
CA GLN A 52 20.39 5.05 -21.53
C GLN A 52 19.79 3.99 -22.46
N THR A 53 20.65 3.37 -23.27
CA THR A 53 20.35 2.16 -24.05
C THR A 53 19.72 1.09 -23.15
N ARG A 54 18.97 0.12 -23.72
CA ARG A 54 18.47 -1.06 -22.95
C ARG A 54 19.56 -1.69 -22.06
N LYS A 55 20.83 -1.62 -22.46
CA LYS A 55 22.00 -2.07 -21.70
C LYS A 55 22.29 -1.20 -20.46
N GLN A 56 22.16 0.11 -20.56
CA GLN A 56 22.34 1.06 -19.45
C GLN A 56 21.14 1.10 -18.50
N GLN A 57 19.91 1.04 -19.02
CA GLN A 57 18.72 0.81 -18.17
C GLN A 57 18.84 -0.50 -17.41
N ARG A 58 19.28 -1.59 -18.07
CA ARG A 58 19.62 -2.86 -17.40
C ARG A 58 20.75 -2.74 -16.39
N ALA A 59 21.69 -1.79 -16.53
CA ALA A 59 22.81 -1.58 -15.61
C ALA A 59 22.42 -0.77 -14.37
N ARG A 60 21.58 0.26 -14.52
CA ARG A 60 20.92 0.97 -13.40
C ARG A 60 19.92 0.08 -12.70
N PHE A 61 19.05 -0.60 -13.47
CA PHE A 61 18.28 -1.70 -12.93
C PHE A 61 19.21 -2.73 -12.33
N ARG A 62 20.41 -3.06 -12.83
CA ARG A 62 21.30 -4.01 -12.15
C ARG A 62 21.65 -3.56 -10.73
N LYS A 63 21.99 -2.28 -10.51
CA LYS A 63 22.24 -1.68 -9.19
C LYS A 63 20.99 -1.64 -8.30
N ILE A 64 19.80 -1.38 -8.87
CA ILE A 64 18.52 -1.35 -8.15
C ILE A 64 17.90 -2.75 -7.99
N ARG A 65 18.31 -3.70 -8.82
CA ARG A 65 17.96 -5.13 -8.84
C ARG A 65 18.88 -5.88 -7.92
N HIS A 66 20.11 -5.42 -7.73
CA HIS A 66 20.91 -5.73 -6.55
C HIS A 66 20.10 -5.35 -5.31
N TYR A 67 19.48 -4.18 -5.24
CA TYR A 67 18.56 -3.86 -4.13
C TYR A 67 17.29 -4.75 -4.10
N LEU A 68 16.50 -4.86 -5.16
CA LEU A 68 15.22 -5.62 -5.20
C LEU A 68 15.36 -7.14 -5.02
N VAL A 69 16.47 -7.73 -5.51
CA VAL A 69 16.75 -9.19 -5.40
C VAL A 69 17.58 -9.50 -4.15
N TYR A 70 18.38 -8.57 -3.63
CA TYR A 70 19.15 -8.82 -2.41
C TYR A 70 18.36 -8.41 -1.15
N ALA A 71 17.54 -7.36 -1.24
CA ALA A 71 16.73 -6.81 -0.15
C ALA A 71 15.34 -7.41 0.01
N ILE A 72 14.91 -8.30 -0.88
CA ILE A 72 13.64 -9.01 -0.70
C ILE A 72 13.81 -10.53 -0.82
N LEU A 73 14.96 -11.03 -1.33
CA LEU A 73 15.09 -12.45 -1.66
C LEU A 73 16.22 -13.23 -0.96
N PHE A 74 17.26 -12.66 -0.32
CA PHE A 74 18.32 -13.49 0.30
C PHE A 74 19.20 -12.81 1.38
N LYS A 75 19.44 -13.47 2.54
CA LYS A 75 20.78 -14.08 2.86
C LYS A 75 20.86 -15.00 4.11
N LYS A 76 21.31 -16.24 3.86
CA LYS A 76 22.01 -17.25 4.70
C LYS A 76 21.40 -17.81 6.02
N THR A 77 21.22 -19.14 6.02
CA THR A 77 21.52 -20.05 7.15
C THR A 77 22.49 -21.16 6.68
N SER A 78 22.98 -21.96 7.63
CA SER A 78 24.32 -22.58 7.73
C SER A 78 24.67 -23.82 6.87
N LEU A 79 23.92 -24.19 5.84
CA LEU A 79 24.19 -25.42 5.06
C LEU A 79 25.05 -25.18 3.80
N LYS A 80 26.31 -24.76 4.01
CA LYS A 80 27.34 -24.70 2.96
C LYS A 80 27.96 -26.09 2.73
N LYS A 81 27.73 -26.71 1.57
CA LYS A 81 28.82 -27.11 0.62
C LYS A 81 28.36 -27.91 -0.62
N LYS A 82 27.21 -28.59 -0.65
CA LYS A 82 26.84 -29.46 -1.80
C LYS A 82 25.82 -28.89 -2.80
N ILE A 83 24.94 -27.96 -2.41
CA ILE A 83 23.87 -27.40 -3.28
C ILE A 83 24.35 -26.17 -4.09
N LYS A 84 25.67 -25.97 -4.19
CA LYS A 84 26.27 -24.71 -4.66
C LYS A 84 26.43 -24.59 -6.19
N SER A 85 26.23 -25.65 -6.97
CA SER A 85 26.62 -25.65 -8.40
C SER A 85 25.47 -25.75 -9.41
N THR A 86 24.28 -26.20 -9.02
CA THR A 86 23.19 -26.46 -9.99
C THR A 86 22.09 -25.41 -9.92
N VAL A 87 21.60 -25.09 -8.72
CA VAL A 87 20.61 -24.00 -8.54
C VAL A 87 21.25 -22.63 -8.76
N PHE A 88 22.51 -22.45 -8.33
CA PHE A 88 23.28 -21.22 -8.53
C PHE A 88 23.60 -20.95 -10.02
N ARG A 89 23.72 -22.01 -10.83
CA ARG A 89 23.98 -21.95 -12.27
C ARG A 89 22.72 -21.63 -13.07
N LEU A 90 21.60 -22.30 -12.79
CA LEU A 90 20.29 -21.94 -13.38
C LEU A 90 19.86 -20.50 -13.01
N TRP A 91 20.14 -20.06 -11.78
CA TRP A 91 19.82 -18.71 -11.30
C TRP A 91 20.67 -17.61 -11.96
N ASN A 92 21.95 -17.88 -12.22
CA ASN A 92 22.83 -16.95 -12.94
C ASN A 92 22.54 -16.90 -14.45
N GLU A 93 22.23 -18.05 -15.07
CA GLU A 93 21.93 -18.15 -16.49
C GLU A 93 20.60 -17.47 -16.86
N THR A 94 19.60 -17.50 -15.97
CA THR A 94 18.27 -16.93 -16.25
C THR A 94 18.23 -15.40 -16.09
N LEU A 95 19.08 -14.82 -15.23
CA LEU A 95 18.89 -13.45 -14.75
C LEU A 95 20.17 -12.57 -14.74
N ASN A 96 21.39 -13.11 -14.74
CA ASN A 96 22.64 -12.38 -14.98
C ASN A 96 22.88 -11.13 -14.08
N ILE A 97 22.81 -11.29 -12.74
CA ILE A 97 23.11 -10.24 -11.74
C ILE A 97 24.22 -10.75 -10.80
N PRO A 98 25.30 -9.99 -10.56
CA PRO A 98 26.27 -10.28 -9.49
C PRO A 98 25.65 -10.10 -8.09
N PRO A 99 26.30 -10.47 -6.97
CA PRO A 99 25.95 -9.99 -5.62
C PRO A 99 26.39 -8.53 -5.37
N SER A 100 25.68 -7.80 -4.51
CA SER A 100 26.08 -6.45 -4.05
C SER A 100 27.09 -6.56 -2.91
N ASN A 101 28.11 -5.69 -2.92
CA ASN A 101 29.08 -5.52 -1.83
C ASN A 101 28.72 -4.33 -0.91
N ASP A 102 27.55 -3.71 -1.12
CA ASP A 102 27.10 -2.52 -0.39
C ASP A 102 26.53 -2.91 0.99
N GLU A 103 27.20 -2.44 2.05
CA GLU A 103 26.86 -2.69 3.45
C GLU A 103 25.52 -2.05 3.85
N PHE A 104 25.26 -0.82 3.40
CA PHE A 104 24.02 -0.09 3.70
C PHE A 104 22.79 -0.85 3.19
N ILE A 105 22.85 -1.34 1.95
CA ILE A 105 21.76 -2.08 1.31
C ILE A 105 21.47 -3.40 2.03
N ARG A 106 22.51 -4.04 2.57
CA ARG A 106 22.38 -5.28 3.34
C ARG A 106 21.70 -5.05 4.68
N ASP A 107 22.04 -3.97 5.37
CA ASP A 107 21.52 -3.68 6.69
C ASP A 107 20.04 -3.24 6.62
N LEU A 108 19.68 -2.46 5.60
CA LEU A 108 18.30 -2.10 5.31
C LEU A 108 17.41 -3.32 5.03
N HIS A 109 17.91 -4.29 4.27
CA HIS A 109 17.23 -5.57 4.05
C HIS A 109 16.95 -6.32 5.34
N GLN A 110 17.96 -6.46 6.20
CA GLN A 110 17.80 -7.17 7.48
C GLN A 110 16.74 -6.51 8.35
N LEU A 111 16.67 -5.17 8.31
CA LEU A 111 15.68 -4.41 9.04
C LEU A 111 14.26 -4.66 8.52
N MET A 112 14.03 -4.58 7.20
CA MET A 112 12.74 -4.92 6.57
C MET A 112 12.29 -6.35 6.86
N GLY A 113 13.22 -7.31 6.81
CA GLY A 113 12.95 -8.71 7.14
C GLY A 113 12.53 -8.89 8.59
N ARG A 114 13.24 -8.26 9.54
CA ARG A 114 12.88 -8.29 10.97
C ARG A 114 11.48 -7.74 11.23
N VAL A 115 11.14 -6.59 10.65
CA VAL A 115 9.80 -5.98 10.82
C VAL A 115 8.70 -6.91 10.27
N THR A 116 8.93 -7.55 9.12
CA THR A 116 7.97 -8.50 8.53
C THR A 116 7.77 -9.73 9.41
N VAL A 117 8.86 -10.28 9.95
CA VAL A 117 8.83 -11.46 10.82
C VAL A 117 8.16 -11.15 12.15
N GLU A 118 8.48 -10.00 12.73
CA GLU A 118 7.87 -9.53 13.97
C GLU A 118 6.35 -9.39 13.81
N PHE A 119 5.90 -8.78 12.70
CA PHE A 119 4.48 -8.69 12.37
C PHE A 119 3.80 -10.07 12.33
N CYS A 120 4.36 -11.02 11.57
CA CYS A 120 3.77 -12.35 11.48
C CYS A 120 3.78 -13.10 12.81
N ASN A 121 4.86 -13.00 13.59
CA ASN A 121 4.98 -13.66 14.89
C ASN A 121 3.96 -13.09 15.88
N ARG A 122 3.87 -11.77 15.99
CA ARG A 122 2.90 -11.10 16.87
C ARG A 122 1.46 -11.34 16.43
N GLY A 123 1.20 -11.35 15.12
CA GLY A 123 -0.11 -11.73 14.57
C GLY A 123 -0.51 -13.16 14.94
N ARG A 124 0.40 -14.14 14.80
CA ARG A 124 0.17 -15.54 15.22
C ARG A 124 0.06 -15.71 16.73
N GLN A 125 0.78 -14.90 17.51
CA GLN A 125 0.69 -14.92 18.96
C GLN A 125 -0.68 -14.44 19.44
N TYR A 126 -1.22 -13.38 18.82
CA TYR A 126 -2.54 -12.85 19.10
C TYR A 126 -3.65 -13.80 18.62
N ASP A 127 -3.51 -14.34 17.41
CA ASP A 127 -4.47 -15.27 16.80
C ASP A 127 -3.77 -16.50 16.21
N PRO A 128 -3.66 -17.60 16.98
CA PRO A 128 -3.04 -18.83 16.51
C PRO A 128 -3.78 -19.53 15.37
N THR A 129 -4.97 -19.05 14.98
CA THR A 129 -5.77 -19.63 13.89
C THR A 129 -5.57 -18.94 12.56
N ILE A 130 -5.04 -17.70 12.56
CA ILE A 130 -4.83 -16.95 11.32
C ILE A 130 -3.81 -17.66 10.42
N SER A 131 -4.13 -17.71 9.12
CA SER A 131 -3.24 -18.29 8.13
C SER A 131 -2.06 -17.36 7.83
N TYR A 132 -0.97 -17.93 7.35
CA TYR A 132 0.15 -17.12 6.90
C TYR A 132 -0.17 -16.34 5.62
N GLU A 133 -1.08 -16.84 4.78
CA GLU A 133 -1.56 -16.14 3.60
C GLU A 133 -2.31 -14.85 3.96
N GLU A 134 -3.17 -14.88 4.98
CA GLU A 134 -3.87 -13.70 5.50
C GLU A 134 -2.88 -12.71 6.13
N LEU A 135 -1.95 -13.19 6.95
CA LEU A 135 -0.87 -12.36 7.50
C LEU A 135 -0.04 -11.74 6.38
N PHE A 136 0.32 -12.49 5.35
CA PHE A 136 1.09 -11.93 4.25
C PHE A 136 0.31 -10.84 3.50
N LYS A 137 -0.99 -11.07 3.25
CA LYS A 137 -1.88 -10.07 2.62
C LYS A 137 -1.92 -8.78 3.46
N ALA A 138 -2.12 -8.92 4.77
CA ALA A 138 -2.13 -7.83 5.74
C ALA A 138 -0.78 -7.11 5.83
N GLY A 139 0.33 -7.86 5.83
CA GLY A 139 1.69 -7.35 5.95
C GLY A 139 2.17 -6.50 4.76
N ARG A 140 1.42 -6.40 3.66
CA ARG A 140 1.78 -5.53 2.53
C ARG A 140 1.86 -4.07 2.95
N SER A 141 0.97 -3.60 3.83
CA SER A 141 0.99 -2.22 4.30
C SER A 141 2.18 -1.95 5.25
N VAL A 142 2.66 -2.95 5.98
CA VAL A 142 3.91 -2.88 6.79
C VAL A 142 5.11 -2.46 5.93
N TRP A 143 5.21 -2.94 4.69
CA TRP A 143 6.31 -2.58 3.80
C TRP A 143 6.25 -1.13 3.33
N PHE A 144 5.04 -0.65 3.02
CA PHE A 144 4.81 0.76 2.73
C PHE A 144 5.15 1.63 3.95
N MET A 145 4.64 1.28 5.13
CA MET A 145 4.93 1.97 6.38
C MET A 145 6.44 2.05 6.66
N SER A 146 7.15 0.95 6.40
CA SER A 146 8.60 0.89 6.55
C SER A 146 9.32 1.79 5.55
N ALA A 147 8.85 1.86 4.30
CA ALA A 147 9.39 2.79 3.31
C ALA A 147 9.15 4.24 3.74
N PHE A 148 7.96 4.56 4.24
CA PHE A 148 7.63 5.90 4.73
C PHE A 148 8.45 6.33 5.96
N HIS A 149 8.73 5.42 6.90
CA HIS A 149 9.68 5.65 7.99
C HIS A 149 11.04 6.13 7.46
N LEU A 150 11.58 5.42 6.47
CA LEU A 150 12.88 5.74 5.87
C LEU A 150 12.85 7.06 5.09
N GLU A 151 11.74 7.36 4.41
CA GLU A 151 11.54 8.65 3.74
C GLU A 151 11.49 9.82 4.70
N CYS A 152 10.93 9.62 5.89
CA CYS A 152 10.90 10.61 6.96
C CYS A 152 12.20 10.65 7.80
N ASN A 153 13.22 9.86 7.43
CA ASN A 153 14.44 9.66 8.21
C ASN A 153 14.18 9.22 9.67
N LEU A 154 13.09 8.48 9.90
CA LEU A 154 12.74 7.92 11.19
C LEU A 154 13.42 6.55 11.39
N PRO A 155 13.82 6.19 12.61
CA PRO A 155 14.28 4.84 12.91
C PRO A 155 13.20 3.82 12.60
N LEU A 156 13.51 2.81 11.78
CA LEU A 156 12.56 1.76 11.46
C LEU A 156 12.39 0.81 12.66
N SER A 157 11.23 0.91 13.32
CA SER A 157 10.77 0.02 14.39
C SER A 157 9.40 -0.57 14.05
N PHE A 158 9.11 -1.77 14.54
CA PHE A 158 7.77 -2.33 14.50
C PHE A 158 7.02 -1.98 15.79
N THR A 159 5.85 -1.35 15.69
CA THR A 159 5.08 -0.84 16.83
C THR A 159 3.74 -1.56 17.01
N ASP A 160 3.05 -1.31 18.12
CA ASP A 160 1.73 -1.88 18.37
C ASP A 160 0.70 -1.36 17.39
N SER A 161 0.78 -0.08 17.01
CA SER A 161 -0.04 0.53 15.96
C SER A 161 0.14 -0.13 14.61
N MET A 162 1.38 -0.49 14.24
CA MET A 162 1.62 -1.24 13.01
C MET A 162 0.96 -2.61 13.07
N LEU A 163 1.04 -3.31 14.21
CA LEU A 163 0.34 -4.59 14.40
C LEU A 163 -1.17 -4.39 14.28
N GLY A 164 -1.75 -3.52 15.11
CA GLY A 164 -3.20 -3.29 15.19
C GLY A 164 -3.78 -2.93 13.83
N TYR A 165 -3.21 -1.92 13.18
CA TYR A 165 -3.72 -1.47 11.88
C TYR A 165 -3.65 -2.54 10.79
N ASN A 166 -2.52 -3.26 10.67
CA ASN A 166 -2.38 -4.28 9.64
C ASN A 166 -3.25 -5.52 9.93
N MET A 167 -3.46 -5.86 11.21
CA MET A 167 -4.33 -6.95 11.61
C MET A 167 -5.83 -6.58 11.55
N LEU A 168 -6.21 -5.31 11.30
CA LEU A 168 -7.60 -4.99 10.99
C LEU A 168 -8.06 -5.68 9.71
N TYR A 169 -7.26 -5.67 8.63
CA TYR A 169 -7.68 -6.18 7.32
C TYR A 169 -8.22 -7.63 7.35
N PRO A 170 -7.53 -8.63 7.94
CA PRO A 170 -8.07 -9.99 8.03
C PRO A 170 -9.43 -10.08 8.75
N TYR A 171 -9.70 -9.16 9.69
CA TYR A 171 -10.92 -9.18 10.48
C TYR A 171 -12.04 -8.35 9.86
N THR A 172 -11.73 -7.20 9.25
CA THR A 172 -12.71 -6.28 8.66
C THR A 172 -13.12 -6.68 7.25
N ASP A 173 -12.20 -7.19 6.42
CA ASP A 173 -12.46 -7.49 5.00
C ASP A 173 -13.66 -8.43 4.85
N ASP A 174 -13.71 -9.55 5.58
CA ASP A 174 -14.86 -10.47 5.44
C ASP A 174 -16.17 -9.86 5.95
N LEU A 175 -16.14 -8.97 6.95
CA LEU A 175 -17.38 -8.32 7.43
C LEU A 175 -17.95 -7.38 6.37
N VAL A 176 -17.07 -6.66 5.67
CA VAL A 176 -17.46 -5.65 4.69
C VAL A 176 -17.77 -6.31 3.33
N ASP A 177 -16.95 -7.25 2.88
CA ASP A 177 -16.97 -7.78 1.52
C ASP A 177 -17.78 -9.07 1.37
N CYS A 178 -17.98 -9.85 2.44
CA CYS A 178 -18.70 -11.13 2.33
C CYS A 178 -20.19 -10.94 2.03
N ASN A 179 -20.72 -11.65 1.04
CA ASN A 179 -22.14 -11.60 0.68
C ASN A 179 -23.05 -12.33 1.68
N ASP A 180 -22.49 -13.20 2.52
CA ASP A 180 -23.25 -13.96 3.53
C ASP A 180 -23.56 -13.12 4.78
N ILE A 181 -22.94 -11.94 4.94
CA ILE A 181 -23.23 -11.00 6.02
C ILE A 181 -24.41 -10.11 5.62
N SER A 182 -25.43 -10.04 6.47
CA SER A 182 -26.66 -9.28 6.20
C SER A 182 -26.40 -7.78 6.04
N ARG A 183 -27.26 -7.09 5.28
CA ARG A 183 -27.18 -5.63 5.11
C ARG A 183 -27.27 -4.89 6.46
N GLU A 184 -28.11 -5.38 7.36
CA GLU A 184 -28.26 -4.88 8.72
C GLU A 184 -26.98 -5.04 9.53
N ALA A 185 -26.37 -6.23 9.53
CA ALA A 185 -25.10 -6.48 10.22
C ALA A 185 -23.98 -5.57 9.70
N LYS A 186 -23.88 -5.36 8.38
CA LYS A 186 -22.89 -4.43 7.81
C LYS A 186 -23.13 -2.99 8.25
N ALA A 187 -24.39 -2.54 8.30
CA ALA A 187 -24.74 -1.19 8.73
C ALA A 187 -24.47 -0.98 10.22
N ASP A 188 -24.83 -1.95 11.07
CA ASP A 188 -24.55 -1.92 12.50
C ASP A 188 -23.05 -1.94 12.76
N PHE A 189 -22.29 -2.81 12.08
CA PHE A 189 -20.83 -2.84 12.17
C PHE A 189 -20.23 -1.49 11.78
N ALA A 190 -20.67 -0.92 10.65
CA ALA A 190 -20.19 0.37 10.18
C ALA A 190 -20.38 1.46 11.24
N LYS A 191 -21.54 1.49 11.91
CA LYS A 191 -21.85 2.44 12.96
C LYS A 191 -21.00 2.22 14.21
N ILE A 192 -20.99 1.02 14.78
CA ILE A 192 -20.30 0.78 16.06
C ILE A 192 -18.79 0.92 15.91
N PHE A 193 -18.22 0.54 14.76
CA PHE A 193 -16.78 0.65 14.55
C PHE A 193 -16.37 2.09 14.28
N HIS A 194 -17.20 2.87 13.57
CA HIS A 194 -17.01 4.32 13.46
C HIS A 194 -17.01 4.98 14.85
N GLU A 195 -17.97 4.65 15.72
CA GLU A 195 -18.01 5.15 17.11
C GLU A 195 -16.78 4.71 17.92
N ARG A 196 -16.38 3.43 17.83
CA ARG A 196 -15.18 2.90 18.50
C ARG A 196 -13.89 3.62 18.07
N LEU A 197 -13.77 3.95 16.79
CA LEU A 197 -12.59 4.63 16.25
C LEU A 197 -12.59 6.10 16.67
N LEU A 198 -13.70 6.81 16.48
CA LEU A 198 -13.75 8.25 16.68
C LEU A 198 -13.81 8.65 18.16
N VAL A 199 -14.58 7.92 18.98
CA VAL A 199 -14.82 8.26 20.38
C VAL A 199 -13.98 7.40 21.33
N GLY A 200 -13.83 6.12 21.02
CA GLY A 200 -13.17 5.16 21.89
C GLY A 200 -14.14 4.32 22.73
N GLU A 201 -13.59 3.40 23.52
CA GLU A 201 -14.37 2.66 24.51
C GLU A 201 -14.70 3.56 25.71
N PRO A 202 -15.92 3.49 26.29
CA PRO A 202 -16.24 4.20 27.52
C PRO A 202 -15.31 3.86 28.69
N THR A 203 -14.72 2.66 28.66
CA THR A 203 -13.79 2.12 29.66
C THR A 203 -12.32 2.40 29.33
N TYR A 204 -12.03 3.21 28.31
CA TYR A 204 -10.66 3.53 27.92
C TYR A 204 -9.91 4.25 29.07
N ASP A 205 -8.78 3.69 29.48
CA ASP A 205 -7.85 4.29 30.44
C ASP A 205 -6.47 4.44 29.80
N SER A 206 -6.04 5.69 29.63
CA SER A 206 -4.74 6.07 29.05
C SER A 206 -3.50 5.56 29.81
N GLN A 207 -3.68 5.07 31.04
CA GLN A 207 -2.61 4.49 31.86
C GLN A 207 -2.48 2.98 31.71
N VAL A 208 -3.49 2.31 31.14
CA VAL A 208 -3.51 0.85 30.99
C VAL A 208 -2.97 0.48 29.61
N HIS A 209 -1.89 -0.31 29.59
CA HIS A 209 -1.36 -0.90 28.37
C HIS A 209 -2.13 -2.19 28.05
N PHE A 210 -2.63 -2.32 26.83
CA PHE A 210 -3.25 -3.56 26.37
C PHE A 210 -2.22 -4.67 26.29
N ASP A 211 -2.49 -5.80 26.95
CA ASP A 211 -1.51 -6.89 27.12
C ASP A 211 -1.51 -7.89 25.94
N GLY A 212 -2.34 -7.65 24.93
CA GLY A 212 -2.49 -8.50 23.76
C GLY A 212 -3.33 -9.75 24.00
N LYS A 213 -3.96 -9.91 25.17
CA LYS A 213 -4.96 -10.97 25.38
C LYS A 213 -6.31 -10.51 24.86
N GLN A 214 -7.00 -11.42 24.16
CA GLN A 214 -8.30 -11.09 23.58
C GLN A 214 -9.30 -10.63 24.64
N SER A 215 -9.99 -9.52 24.38
CA SER A 215 -11.02 -9.02 25.30
C SER A 215 -12.21 -9.98 25.38
N ASN A 216 -13.02 -9.89 26.44
CA ASN A 216 -14.16 -10.77 26.60
C ASN A 216 -15.34 -10.29 25.73
N VAL A 217 -15.92 -11.19 24.94
CA VAL A 217 -17.11 -10.92 24.11
C VAL A 217 -18.29 -10.41 24.93
N THR A 218 -18.46 -10.90 26.17
CA THR A 218 -19.62 -10.51 26.99
C THR A 218 -19.58 -9.05 27.45
N GLU A 219 -18.44 -8.37 27.30
CA GLU A 219 -18.29 -6.95 27.61
C GLU A 219 -18.81 -6.05 26.47
N LEU A 220 -19.00 -6.61 25.27
CA LEU A 220 -19.54 -5.89 24.13
C LEU A 220 -21.07 -5.98 24.09
N ASN A 221 -21.75 -4.85 24.28
CA ASN A 221 -23.19 -4.73 24.07
C ASN A 221 -23.52 -4.60 22.58
N LEU A 222 -23.41 -5.71 21.84
CA LEU A 222 -23.61 -5.74 20.39
C LEU A 222 -25.10 -5.89 20.00
N PRO A 223 -25.55 -5.22 18.92
CA PRO A 223 -26.84 -5.50 18.28
C PRO A 223 -27.01 -6.98 17.94
N SER A 224 -28.24 -7.48 17.93
CA SER A 224 -28.56 -8.88 17.60
C SER A 224 -28.02 -9.31 16.24
N SER A 225 -27.96 -8.39 15.28
CA SER A 225 -27.44 -8.60 13.93
C SER A 225 -25.95 -8.98 13.91
N LEU A 226 -25.19 -8.61 14.94
CA LEU A 226 -23.74 -8.80 15.05
C LEU A 226 -23.32 -9.91 16.02
N GLN A 227 -24.27 -10.55 16.70
CA GLN A 227 -23.98 -11.58 17.71
C GLN A 227 -23.20 -12.77 17.12
N ALA A 228 -23.50 -13.15 15.87
CA ALA A 228 -22.77 -14.22 15.18
C ALA A 228 -21.30 -13.86 14.87
N GLN A 229 -20.96 -12.57 14.87
CA GLN A 229 -19.62 -12.04 14.57
C GLN A 229 -18.93 -11.47 15.82
N ALA A 230 -19.48 -11.67 17.02
CA ALA A 230 -19.02 -11.02 18.23
C ALA A 230 -17.54 -11.27 18.55
N ASN A 231 -17.07 -12.52 18.40
CA ASN A 231 -15.64 -12.87 18.55
C ASN A 231 -14.73 -12.09 17.59
N ARG A 232 -15.21 -11.84 16.36
CA ARG A 232 -14.45 -11.10 15.35
C ARG A 232 -14.44 -9.60 15.68
N ILE A 233 -15.54 -9.06 16.18
CA ILE A 233 -15.64 -7.66 16.59
C ILE A 233 -14.74 -7.38 17.80
N VAL A 234 -14.65 -8.30 18.76
CA VAL A 234 -13.63 -8.24 19.82
C VAL A 234 -12.24 -8.08 19.22
N LYS A 235 -11.88 -8.91 18.23
CA LYS A 235 -10.56 -8.82 17.61
C LYS A 235 -10.31 -7.46 16.94
N ILE A 236 -11.32 -6.93 16.26
CA ILE A 236 -11.26 -5.60 15.64
C ILE A 236 -11.05 -4.52 16.71
N PHE A 237 -11.76 -4.59 17.84
CA PHE A 237 -11.64 -3.59 18.90
C PHE A 237 -10.30 -3.71 19.64
N ASP A 238 -9.79 -4.92 19.85
CA ASP A 238 -8.45 -5.16 20.37
C ASP A 238 -7.36 -4.59 19.46
N MET A 239 -7.55 -4.62 18.13
CA MET A 239 -6.62 -3.97 17.20
C MET A 239 -6.58 -2.45 17.41
N VAL A 240 -7.70 -1.83 17.78
CA VAL A 240 -7.73 -0.41 18.19
C VAL A 240 -7.00 -0.22 19.52
N LYS A 241 -7.10 -1.17 20.47
CA LYS A 241 -6.34 -1.12 21.73
C LYS A 241 -4.82 -1.19 21.53
N PHE A 242 -4.35 -1.98 20.57
CA PHE A 242 -2.92 -1.94 20.17
C PHE A 242 -2.51 -0.56 19.65
N ILE A 243 -3.36 0.12 18.88
CA ILE A 243 -3.07 1.48 18.40
C ILE A 243 -3.03 2.47 19.59
N GLU A 244 -3.94 2.31 20.54
CA GLU A 244 -4.03 3.11 21.76
C GLU A 244 -2.79 2.98 22.67
N ASN A 245 -2.05 1.86 22.60
CA ASN A 245 -0.78 1.69 23.33
C ASN A 245 0.27 2.71 22.90
N ASP A 246 0.35 3.01 21.60
CA ASP A 246 1.33 3.97 21.08
C ASP A 246 0.78 5.40 21.06
N TRP A 247 -0.51 5.57 20.76
CA TRP A 247 -1.14 6.88 20.53
C TRP A 247 -2.31 7.11 21.46
N ARG A 248 -2.10 7.85 22.55
CA ARG A 248 -3.18 8.17 23.48
C ARG A 248 -4.28 8.99 22.80
N ARG A 249 -5.54 8.66 23.07
CA ARG A 249 -6.70 9.51 22.70
C ARG A 249 -6.61 10.87 23.36
N GLY A 250 -7.12 11.90 22.68
CA GLY A 250 -7.11 13.28 23.13
C GLY A 250 -5.91 14.09 22.64
N GLY A 251 -6.10 15.41 22.57
CA GLY A 251 -5.04 16.37 22.31
C GLY A 251 -4.41 16.19 20.93
N GLU A 252 -3.11 15.92 20.91
CA GLU A 252 -2.29 16.06 19.72
C GLU A 252 -2.34 14.87 18.74
N TYR A 253 -2.91 13.73 19.17
CA TYR A 253 -3.00 12.50 18.39
C TYR A 253 -4.41 12.20 17.88
N GLU A 254 -5.35 13.13 18.03
CA GLU A 254 -6.72 12.99 17.49
C GLU A 254 -6.72 12.71 15.98
N GLY A 255 -5.72 13.21 15.24
CA GLY A 255 -5.53 12.91 13.82
C GLY A 255 -5.40 11.41 13.52
N VAL A 256 -4.84 10.61 14.43
CA VAL A 256 -4.76 9.14 14.30
C VAL A 256 -6.16 8.56 14.21
N TYR A 257 -7.03 8.88 15.16
CA TYR A 257 -8.39 8.35 15.24
C TYR A 257 -9.31 8.89 14.15
N MET A 258 -9.15 10.16 13.77
CA MET A 258 -9.84 10.75 12.63
C MET A 258 -9.44 10.05 11.31
N SER A 259 -8.15 9.71 11.16
CA SER A 259 -7.66 9.00 9.97
C SER A 259 -8.15 7.55 9.88
N LEU A 260 -8.21 6.84 11.02
CA LEU A 260 -8.78 5.48 11.08
C LEU A 260 -10.28 5.48 10.76
N THR A 261 -11.02 6.42 11.35
CA THR A 261 -12.45 6.61 11.06
C THR A 261 -12.67 6.89 9.56
N THR A 262 -11.80 7.71 8.99
CA THR A 262 -11.80 8.05 7.56
C THR A 262 -11.61 6.84 6.64
N ILE A 263 -10.63 5.96 6.90
CA ILE A 263 -10.44 4.77 6.06
C ILE A 263 -11.58 3.77 6.22
N HIS A 264 -12.12 3.62 7.44
CA HIS A 264 -13.32 2.80 7.65
C HIS A 264 -14.52 3.32 6.82
N GLU A 265 -14.80 4.62 6.85
CA GLU A 265 -15.85 5.20 6.00
C GLU A 265 -15.57 4.99 4.50
N ALA A 266 -14.33 5.17 4.06
CA ALA A 266 -13.95 4.99 2.66
C ALA A 266 -14.10 3.51 2.22
N GLN A 267 -13.78 2.57 3.11
CA GLN A 267 -14.03 1.13 2.88
C GLN A 267 -15.54 0.86 2.73
N MET A 268 -16.36 1.37 3.64
CA MET A 268 -17.82 1.22 3.54
C MET A 268 -18.38 1.85 2.26
N LYS A 269 -17.92 3.04 1.89
CA LYS A 269 -18.28 3.72 0.63
C LYS A 269 -17.85 2.92 -0.61
N SER A 270 -16.71 2.23 -0.54
CA SER A 270 -16.20 1.44 -1.68
C SER A 270 -17.09 0.26 -2.06
N THR A 271 -17.97 -0.18 -1.16
CA THR A 271 -18.99 -1.21 -1.49
C THR A 271 -19.98 -0.75 -2.57
N LEU A 272 -20.09 0.56 -2.85
CA LEU A 272 -20.83 1.10 -3.99
C LEU A 272 -20.23 0.68 -5.34
N GLN A 273 -18.96 0.28 -5.37
CA GLN A 273 -18.31 -0.28 -6.55
C GLN A 273 -18.65 -1.77 -6.75
N HIS A 274 -19.31 -2.43 -5.79
CA HIS A 274 -19.72 -3.82 -5.93
C HIS A 274 -21.11 -3.88 -6.57
N ALA A 275 -21.26 -4.50 -7.73
CA ALA A 275 -22.58 -4.67 -8.33
C ALA A 275 -23.40 -5.67 -7.50
N ARG A 276 -24.53 -5.22 -6.96
CA ARG A 276 -25.55 -6.11 -6.39
C ARG A 276 -26.66 -6.30 -7.41
N THR A 277 -27.13 -7.54 -7.56
CA THR A 277 -28.15 -7.95 -8.54
C THR A 277 -29.48 -7.21 -8.43
N GLU A 278 -29.71 -6.48 -7.34
CA GLU A 278 -30.97 -5.81 -7.00
C GLU A 278 -30.86 -4.27 -6.99
N ASP A 279 -29.66 -3.70 -7.17
CA ASP A 279 -29.45 -2.25 -7.02
C ASP A 279 -29.28 -1.58 -8.40
N ASP A 280 -30.15 -0.61 -8.73
CA ASP A 280 -30.08 0.26 -9.93
C ASP A 280 -28.90 1.25 -9.93
N TYR A 281 -27.97 1.10 -8.99
CA TYR A 281 -26.82 1.98 -8.89
C TYR A 281 -25.81 1.67 -9.99
N ALA A 282 -25.51 2.65 -10.84
CA ALA A 282 -24.50 2.59 -11.88
C ALA A 282 -23.56 3.79 -11.76
N PRO A 283 -22.41 3.67 -11.04
CA PRO A 283 -21.49 4.78 -10.87
C PRO A 283 -20.85 5.13 -12.22
N THR A 284 -20.71 6.43 -12.48
CA THR A 284 -19.92 6.94 -13.59
C THR A 284 -18.42 6.66 -13.38
N MET A 285 -17.63 6.71 -14.46
CA MET A 285 -16.16 6.58 -14.35
C MET A 285 -15.57 7.59 -13.34
N VAL A 286 -16.07 8.83 -13.33
CA VAL A 286 -15.61 9.87 -12.39
C VAL A 286 -15.90 9.48 -10.94
N GLN A 287 -17.06 8.90 -10.66
CA GLN A 287 -17.40 8.43 -9.30
C GLN A 287 -16.54 7.23 -8.90
N ILE A 288 -16.25 6.31 -9.82
CA ILE A 288 -15.33 5.19 -9.58
C ILE A 288 -13.93 5.71 -9.23
N GLU A 289 -13.40 6.65 -10.00
CA GLU A 289 -12.10 7.27 -9.74
C GLU A 289 -12.06 8.00 -8.39
N GLN A 290 -13.12 8.74 -8.05
CA GLN A 290 -13.24 9.42 -6.75
C GLN A 290 -13.26 8.44 -5.59
N ILE A 291 -14.04 7.36 -5.68
CA ILE A 291 -14.10 6.33 -4.62
C ILE A 291 -12.74 5.65 -4.46
N SER A 292 -12.08 5.28 -5.57
CA SER A 292 -10.74 4.68 -5.54
C SER A 292 -9.70 5.65 -4.94
N ALA A 293 -9.76 6.94 -5.30
CA ALA A 293 -8.86 7.97 -4.75
C ALA A 293 -9.08 8.18 -3.25
N GLU A 294 -10.34 8.27 -2.80
CA GLU A 294 -10.66 8.44 -1.38
C GLU A 294 -10.22 7.23 -0.55
N LYS A 295 -10.48 6.00 -1.01
CA LYS A 295 -10.08 4.76 -0.32
C LYS A 295 -8.56 4.61 -0.26
N GLY A 296 -7.89 4.75 -1.40
CA GLY A 296 -6.44 4.62 -1.49
C GLY A 296 -5.72 5.65 -0.62
N GLY A 297 -6.10 6.92 -0.75
CA GLY A 297 -5.51 8.02 0.04
C GLY A 297 -5.75 7.88 1.54
N ALA A 298 -6.99 7.56 1.96
CA ALA A 298 -7.32 7.34 3.36
C ALA A 298 -6.49 6.23 4.01
N SER A 299 -6.24 5.13 3.29
CA SER A 299 -5.46 3.98 3.77
C SER A 299 -4.03 4.41 4.10
N VAL A 300 -3.41 5.14 3.17
CA VAL A 300 -2.02 5.54 3.27
C VAL A 300 -1.83 6.72 4.24
N ILE A 301 -2.81 7.61 4.38
CA ILE A 301 -2.84 8.64 5.44
C ILE A 301 -2.93 8.00 6.82
N ALA A 302 -3.82 7.03 7.02
CA ALA A 302 -3.94 6.34 8.30
C ALA A 302 -2.60 5.69 8.69
N ALA A 303 -1.97 5.00 7.74
CA ALA A 303 -0.63 4.46 7.93
C ALA A 303 0.40 5.55 8.32
N GLY A 304 0.37 6.72 7.68
CA GLY A 304 1.26 7.84 8.03
C GLY A 304 1.05 8.38 9.45
N PHE A 305 -0.21 8.56 9.88
CA PHE A 305 -0.53 8.98 11.25
C PHE A 305 -0.09 7.94 12.29
N LEU A 306 -0.26 6.65 12.01
CA LEU A 306 0.12 5.58 12.94
C LEU A 306 1.63 5.45 13.17
N LEU A 307 2.46 6.08 12.32
CA LEU A 307 3.92 6.02 12.43
C LEU A 307 4.51 7.16 13.27
N GLN A 308 3.89 8.34 13.26
CA GLN A 308 4.43 9.54 13.91
C GLN A 308 3.39 10.34 14.71
N GLY A 309 2.14 9.87 14.80
CA GLY A 309 1.04 10.50 15.53
C GLY A 309 0.47 11.75 14.88
N ARG A 310 1.25 12.42 14.02
CA ARG A 310 0.93 13.69 13.37
C ARG A 310 1.47 13.75 11.96
N LEU A 311 0.80 14.47 11.07
CA LEU A 311 1.24 14.72 9.71
C LEU A 311 1.25 16.21 9.40
N THR A 312 2.21 16.65 8.57
CA THR A 312 2.16 17.97 7.94
C THR A 312 1.22 17.97 6.75
N ARG A 313 0.81 19.16 6.31
CA ARG A 313 -0.06 19.32 5.13
C ARG A 313 0.58 18.78 3.87
N ALA A 314 1.87 19.03 3.72
CA ALA A 314 2.67 18.36 2.71
C ALA A 314 2.44 16.85 2.89
N GLN A 315 2.91 16.22 3.97
CA GLN A 315 2.86 14.74 4.15
C GLN A 315 1.50 14.13 3.77
N MET A 316 0.38 14.70 4.22
CA MET A 316 -0.96 14.25 3.83
C MET A 316 -1.19 14.25 2.32
N ALA A 317 -0.82 15.33 1.61
CA ALA A 317 -0.96 15.42 0.16
C ALA A 317 -0.14 14.37 -0.61
N TYR A 318 1.03 13.97 -0.10
CA TYR A 318 1.82 12.89 -0.71
C TYR A 318 1.16 11.54 -0.50
N LEU A 319 0.68 11.32 0.72
CA LEU A 319 0.00 10.07 1.07
C LEU A 319 -1.31 9.92 0.28
N GLU A 320 -2.06 11.00 0.04
CA GLU A 320 -3.19 11.02 -0.91
C GLU A 320 -2.75 10.59 -2.32
N TYR A 321 -1.67 11.20 -2.82
CA TYR A 321 -1.17 10.94 -4.17
C TYR A 321 -0.70 9.48 -4.33
N ILE A 322 0.11 8.98 -3.39
CA ILE A 322 0.61 7.59 -3.42
C ILE A 322 -0.54 6.59 -3.23
N GLY A 323 -1.45 6.87 -2.31
CA GLY A 323 -2.57 6.00 -1.99
C GLY A 323 -3.45 5.69 -3.19
N PHE A 324 -3.80 6.69 -4.00
CA PHE A 324 -4.56 6.44 -5.23
C PHE A 324 -3.79 5.60 -6.26
N GLY A 325 -2.48 5.87 -6.42
CA GLY A 325 -1.63 5.09 -7.31
C GLY A 325 -1.59 3.62 -6.91
N LEU A 326 -1.45 3.33 -5.61
CA LEU A 326 -1.49 1.96 -5.07
C LEU A 326 -2.86 1.31 -5.27
N GLN A 327 -3.96 2.03 -5.03
CA GLN A 327 -5.32 1.50 -5.27
C GLN A 327 -5.52 1.08 -6.73
N LEU A 328 -5.06 1.90 -7.69
CA LEU A 328 -5.15 1.54 -9.11
C LEU A 328 -4.23 0.37 -9.49
N ILE A 329 -3.08 0.21 -8.82
CA ILE A 329 -2.21 -0.95 -9.05
C ILE A 329 -2.90 -2.22 -8.58
N ASP A 330 -3.50 -2.20 -7.38
CA ASP A 330 -4.26 -3.33 -6.83
C ASP A 330 -5.43 -3.70 -7.76
N ASP A 331 -6.25 -2.72 -8.17
CA ASP A 331 -7.38 -2.94 -9.10
C ASP A 331 -6.92 -3.56 -10.46
N LEU A 332 -5.72 -3.21 -10.94
CA LEU A 332 -5.16 -3.80 -12.16
C LEU A 332 -4.64 -5.23 -11.93
N GLN A 333 -4.05 -5.50 -10.77
CA GLN A 333 -3.59 -6.85 -10.39
C GLN A 333 -4.77 -7.80 -10.20
N ASP A 334 -5.86 -7.30 -9.62
CA ASP A 334 -7.07 -8.05 -9.27
C ASP A 334 -8.16 -8.03 -10.36
N LEU A 335 -7.91 -7.38 -11.50
CA LEU A 335 -8.85 -7.25 -12.63
C LEU A 335 -9.71 -8.50 -12.90
N LYS A 336 -9.10 -9.69 -12.95
CA LYS A 336 -9.84 -10.93 -13.23
C LYS A 336 -10.79 -11.33 -12.11
N GLY A 337 -10.38 -11.14 -10.85
CA GLY A 337 -11.21 -11.36 -9.67
C GLY A 337 -12.35 -10.35 -9.62
N ASP A 338 -12.04 -9.08 -9.84
CA ASP A 338 -13.02 -8.00 -9.87
C ASP A 338 -14.07 -8.21 -10.97
N MET A 339 -13.65 -8.60 -12.18
CA MET A 339 -14.60 -8.97 -13.24
C MET A 339 -15.49 -10.14 -12.83
N LYS A 340 -14.95 -11.16 -12.14
CA LYS A 340 -15.72 -12.32 -11.68
C LYS A 340 -16.76 -11.93 -10.62
N ASN A 341 -16.43 -10.96 -9.78
CA ASN A 341 -17.28 -10.48 -8.71
C ASN A 341 -18.15 -9.28 -9.12
N ASN A 342 -18.13 -8.87 -10.40
CA ASN A 342 -18.79 -7.66 -10.91
C ASN A 342 -18.42 -6.38 -10.16
N HIS A 343 -17.19 -6.29 -9.65
CA HIS A 343 -16.66 -5.06 -9.08
C HIS A 343 -16.34 -4.06 -10.19
N ARG A 344 -16.72 -2.80 -9.99
CA ARG A 344 -16.56 -1.68 -10.92
C ARG A 344 -15.37 -0.82 -10.50
N THR A 345 -14.21 -1.20 -11.00
CA THR A 345 -12.96 -0.45 -10.91
C THR A 345 -12.72 0.34 -12.20
N VAL A 346 -11.73 1.23 -12.21
CA VAL A 346 -11.34 1.99 -13.41
C VAL A 346 -11.10 1.04 -14.59
N PHE A 347 -10.48 -0.12 -14.35
CA PHE A 347 -10.12 -1.06 -15.40
C PHE A 347 -11.29 -1.96 -15.82
N THR A 348 -12.10 -2.48 -14.89
CA THR A 348 -13.27 -3.30 -15.27
C THR A 348 -14.34 -2.47 -15.97
N GLN A 349 -14.56 -1.23 -15.53
CA GLN A 349 -15.49 -0.31 -16.19
C GLN A 349 -15.02 0.06 -17.60
N THR A 350 -13.71 0.28 -17.80
CA THR A 350 -13.15 0.53 -19.14
C THR A 350 -13.46 -0.63 -20.10
N LEU A 351 -13.33 -1.87 -19.63
CA LEU A 351 -13.67 -3.06 -20.43
C LEU A 351 -15.18 -3.19 -20.68
N ALA A 352 -16.01 -2.88 -19.68
CA ALA A 352 -17.47 -2.90 -19.80
C ALA A 352 -17.98 -1.92 -20.87
N GLU A 353 -17.27 -0.81 -21.08
CA GLU A 353 -17.53 0.17 -22.14
C GLU A 353 -16.96 -0.25 -23.51
N GLY A 354 -16.44 -1.47 -23.65
CA GLY A 354 -15.89 -2.00 -24.91
C GLY A 354 -14.52 -1.44 -25.29
N ARG A 355 -13.83 -0.76 -24.36
CA ARG A 355 -12.50 -0.17 -24.59
C ARG A 355 -11.39 -1.13 -24.18
N THR A 356 -10.17 -0.88 -24.66
CA THR A 356 -8.97 -1.62 -24.23
C THR A 356 -8.37 -0.99 -22.97
N LEU A 357 -7.51 -1.73 -22.27
CA LEU A 357 -6.80 -1.22 -21.08
C LEU A 357 -5.61 -0.30 -21.42
N ASP A 358 -5.36 -0.02 -22.70
CA ASP A 358 -4.24 0.79 -23.18
C ASP A 358 -4.18 2.15 -22.47
N ALA A 359 -5.25 2.93 -22.57
CA ALA A 359 -5.36 4.27 -22.00
C ALA A 359 -5.20 4.30 -20.46
N PRO A 360 -6.01 3.57 -19.67
CA PRO A 360 -5.89 3.63 -18.21
C PRO A 360 -4.55 3.09 -17.69
N THR A 361 -3.97 2.08 -18.35
CA THR A 361 -2.64 1.56 -17.97
C THR A 361 -1.54 2.58 -18.28
N ALA A 362 -1.62 3.26 -19.43
CA ALA A 362 -0.68 4.31 -19.78
C ALA A 362 -0.73 5.46 -18.79
N ARG A 363 -1.94 5.92 -18.45
CA ARG A 363 -2.15 6.99 -17.49
C ARG A 363 -1.66 6.61 -16.09
N LEU A 364 -1.88 5.36 -15.64
CA LEU A 364 -1.32 4.86 -14.38
C LEU A 364 0.21 4.89 -14.37
N ILE A 365 0.87 4.50 -15.47
CA ILE A 365 2.33 4.58 -15.57
C ILE A 365 2.81 6.04 -15.53
N GLN A 366 2.15 6.94 -16.26
CA GLN A 366 2.44 8.38 -16.21
C GLN A 366 2.26 8.92 -14.79
N TYR A 367 1.20 8.49 -14.11
CA TYR A 367 0.90 8.88 -12.74
C TYR A 367 2.03 8.45 -11.80
N CYS A 368 2.46 7.18 -11.83
CA CYS A 368 3.60 6.72 -11.03
C CYS A 368 4.89 7.52 -11.30
N TYR A 369 5.15 7.90 -12.56
CA TYR A 369 6.34 8.66 -12.95
C TYR A 369 6.26 10.18 -12.67
N CYS A 370 5.13 10.70 -12.20
CA CYS A 370 4.90 12.13 -12.07
C CYS A 370 5.70 12.77 -10.93
N ALA A 371 6.96 13.10 -11.22
CA ALA A 371 7.93 13.71 -10.31
C ALA A 371 7.50 15.00 -9.58
N PRO A 372 6.73 15.94 -10.18
CA PRO A 372 6.35 17.18 -9.49
C PRO A 372 5.51 16.98 -8.22
N ALA A 373 4.83 15.84 -8.08
CA ALA A 373 4.15 15.47 -6.84
C ALA A 373 5.14 15.13 -5.72
N TYR A 374 6.29 14.53 -6.05
CA TYR A 374 7.33 14.13 -5.09
C TYR A 374 8.27 15.28 -4.70
N GLU A 375 8.53 16.21 -5.62
CA GLU A 375 9.46 17.34 -5.41
C GLU A 375 8.94 18.36 -4.38
N LYS A 376 7.62 18.42 -4.15
CA LYS A 376 7.00 19.25 -3.12
C LYS A 376 7.25 18.76 -1.68
N PHE A 377 7.78 17.55 -1.53
CA PHE A 377 8.09 16.87 -0.25
C PHE A 377 9.58 16.84 0.06
N SER A 378 10.39 17.30 -0.89
CA SER A 378 11.80 17.51 -0.64
C SER A 378 11.97 18.96 -0.28
N ASP A 379 12.04 19.24 1.01
CA ASP A 379 12.60 20.51 1.52
C ASP A 379 14.13 20.59 1.29
N ASP A 380 14.67 19.80 0.37
CA ASP A 380 16.07 19.84 -0.05
C ASP A 380 16.27 21.04 -0.99
N GLN A 381 16.11 22.25 -0.45
CA GLN A 381 16.87 23.42 -0.87
C GLN A 381 18.32 23.27 -0.38
N ARG A 382 19.01 22.20 -0.80
CA ARG A 382 20.48 22.18 -0.74
C ARG A 382 21.00 22.54 -2.11
N THR A 383 21.50 23.77 -2.16
CA THR A 383 22.30 24.36 -3.23
C THR A 383 23.16 23.32 -3.92
N VAL A 384 22.99 23.24 -5.24
CA VAL A 384 23.90 22.57 -6.16
C VAL A 384 25.26 23.28 -6.07
N SER A 385 26.12 22.84 -5.15
CA SER A 385 27.55 23.10 -5.22
C SER A 385 28.21 21.98 -6.01
N ASP A 386 28.97 22.36 -7.03
CA ASP A 386 29.57 21.50 -8.03
C ASP A 386 30.27 20.25 -7.48
N GLY A 387 29.91 19.09 -8.05
CA GLY A 387 30.67 17.83 -7.94
C GLY A 387 30.23 16.89 -6.83
N GLU A 388 29.53 15.81 -7.22
CA GLU A 388 29.06 14.70 -6.37
C GLU A 388 27.95 15.06 -5.36
N THR A 389 26.70 15.06 -5.84
CA THR A 389 25.52 15.10 -4.97
C THR A 389 25.29 13.70 -4.38
N ASP A 390 25.56 13.52 -3.09
CA ASP A 390 25.08 12.36 -2.34
C ASP A 390 23.55 12.39 -2.31
N VAL A 391 22.92 11.40 -2.95
CA VAL A 391 21.46 11.21 -2.93
C VAL A 391 21.05 10.85 -1.50
N THR A 392 20.13 11.61 -0.90
CA THR A 392 19.66 11.31 0.47
C THR A 392 18.90 9.99 0.51
N LEU A 393 18.86 9.31 1.66
CA LEU A 393 18.09 8.07 1.82
C LEU A 393 16.62 8.25 1.42
N ALA A 394 16.01 9.36 1.82
CA ALA A 394 14.65 9.71 1.45
C ALA A 394 14.45 9.86 -0.07
N GLN A 395 15.39 10.50 -0.78
CA GLN A 395 15.35 10.56 -2.24
C GLN A 395 15.51 9.18 -2.88
N TYR A 396 16.38 8.33 -2.33
CA TYR A 396 16.59 6.97 -2.80
C TYR A 396 15.32 6.10 -2.65
N VAL A 397 14.67 6.14 -1.48
CA VAL A 397 13.44 5.35 -1.21
C VAL A 397 12.28 5.81 -2.10
N ARG A 398 12.12 7.12 -2.33
CA ARG A 398 11.10 7.65 -3.24
C ARG A 398 11.25 7.13 -4.67
N VAL A 399 12.47 7.19 -5.21
CA VAL A 399 12.77 6.68 -6.56
C VAL A 399 12.51 5.18 -6.64
N LEU A 400 12.88 4.45 -5.58
CA LEU A 400 12.63 3.03 -5.49
C LEU A 400 11.12 2.72 -5.48
N MET A 401 10.32 3.40 -4.66
CA MET A 401 8.87 3.19 -4.58
C MET A 401 8.22 3.43 -5.94
N MET A 402 8.52 4.54 -6.60
CA MET A 402 8.07 4.81 -7.96
C MET A 402 8.41 3.65 -8.92
N MET A 403 9.65 3.17 -8.89
CA MET A 403 10.08 2.08 -9.77
C MET A 403 9.39 0.75 -9.45
N LEU A 404 9.15 0.46 -8.17
CA LEU A 404 8.41 -0.72 -7.72
C LEU A 404 6.96 -0.66 -8.18
N SER A 405 6.30 0.48 -8.02
CA SER A 405 4.94 0.70 -8.51
C SER A 405 4.83 0.42 -10.01
N VAL A 406 5.74 0.97 -10.83
CA VAL A 406 5.74 0.70 -12.27
C VAL A 406 6.02 -0.78 -12.57
N LEU A 407 6.90 -1.43 -11.81
CA LEU A 407 7.17 -2.85 -11.97
C LEU A 407 5.94 -3.71 -11.67
N LEU A 408 5.14 -3.37 -10.64
CA LEU A 408 3.88 -4.04 -10.32
C LEU A 408 2.86 -3.86 -11.46
N VAL A 409 2.74 -2.64 -12.02
CA VAL A 409 1.90 -2.40 -13.21
C VAL A 409 2.32 -3.27 -14.39
N LEU A 410 3.61 -3.32 -14.69
CA LEU A 410 4.15 -4.13 -15.80
C LEU A 410 3.95 -5.63 -15.57
N GLU A 411 4.10 -6.07 -14.33
CA GLU A 411 3.89 -7.46 -13.93
C GLU A 411 2.42 -7.87 -14.08
N ALA A 412 1.48 -7.05 -13.60
CA ALA A 412 0.05 -7.21 -13.81
C ALA A 412 -0.30 -7.26 -15.30
N ALA A 413 0.09 -6.22 -16.05
CA ALA A 413 -0.19 -6.09 -17.48
C ALA A 413 0.37 -7.27 -18.29
N SER A 414 1.52 -7.84 -17.89
CA SER A 414 2.12 -8.99 -18.57
C SER A 414 1.14 -10.18 -18.65
N ARG A 415 0.26 -10.38 -17.66
CA ARG A 415 -0.73 -11.47 -17.60
C ARG A 415 -2.09 -11.14 -18.21
N LEU A 416 -2.26 -9.92 -18.70
CA LEU A 416 -3.52 -9.35 -19.16
C LEU A 416 -3.51 -9.06 -20.67
N GLN A 417 -2.61 -9.70 -21.42
CA GLN A 417 -2.39 -9.48 -22.86
C GLN A 417 -3.68 -9.39 -23.72
N LYS A 418 -4.71 -10.18 -23.40
CA LYS A 418 -5.98 -10.20 -24.17
C LYS A 418 -6.80 -8.91 -24.06
N TYR A 419 -6.52 -8.06 -23.08
CA TYR A 419 -7.24 -6.82 -22.80
C TYR A 419 -6.55 -5.57 -23.36
N TYR A 420 -5.41 -5.75 -24.04
CA TYR A 420 -4.62 -4.68 -24.64
C TYR A 420 -4.63 -4.78 -26.16
N SER A 421 -4.43 -3.65 -26.84
CA SER A 421 -4.11 -3.70 -28.27
C SER A 421 -2.74 -4.34 -28.49
N ARG A 422 -2.56 -5.01 -29.63
CA ARG A 422 -1.28 -5.64 -29.99
C ARG A 422 -0.13 -4.63 -30.07
N LYS A 423 -0.41 -3.41 -30.53
CA LYS A 423 0.56 -2.33 -30.65
C LYS A 423 1.01 -1.88 -29.25
N PHE A 424 0.06 -1.51 -28.40
CA PHE A 424 0.34 -1.05 -27.05
C PHE A 424 1.06 -2.09 -26.20
N TYR A 425 0.62 -3.36 -26.22
CA TYR A 425 1.27 -4.42 -25.46
C TYR A 425 2.75 -4.62 -25.85
N ARG A 426 3.10 -4.42 -27.12
CA ARG A 426 4.51 -4.47 -27.58
C ARG A 426 5.30 -3.27 -27.06
N GLU A 427 4.72 -2.07 -27.11
CA GLU A 427 5.34 -0.85 -26.59
C GLU A 427 5.54 -0.94 -25.07
N LEU A 428 4.51 -1.38 -24.33
CA LEU A 428 4.56 -1.60 -22.88
C LEU A 428 5.63 -2.63 -22.49
N SER A 429 5.68 -3.77 -23.19
CA SER A 429 6.72 -4.79 -23.00
C SER A 429 8.14 -4.24 -23.24
N SER A 430 8.27 -3.24 -24.12
CA SER A 430 9.56 -2.62 -24.43
C SER A 430 10.09 -1.71 -23.30
N LEU A 431 9.19 -1.15 -22.48
CA LEU A 431 9.51 -0.37 -21.28
C LEU A 431 9.98 -1.25 -20.13
N SER A 432 9.60 -2.52 -20.14
CA SER A 432 9.90 -3.41 -19.03
C SER A 432 11.38 -3.78 -18.94
N PRO A 433 12.00 -3.69 -17.75
CA PRO A 433 13.37 -4.15 -17.52
C PRO A 433 13.49 -5.68 -17.63
N LEU A 434 12.37 -6.40 -17.42
CA LEU A 434 12.27 -7.85 -17.50
C LEU A 434 11.41 -8.24 -18.70
N ARG A 435 11.76 -9.33 -19.39
CA ARG A 435 10.91 -9.83 -20.48
C ARG A 435 9.54 -10.19 -19.91
N PHE A 436 8.46 -9.79 -20.59
CA PHE A 436 7.09 -10.12 -20.19
C PHE A 436 6.85 -11.63 -20.05
N HIS A 437 7.53 -12.47 -20.85
CA HIS A 437 7.47 -13.92 -20.66
C HIS A 437 7.92 -14.35 -19.26
N HIS A 438 8.97 -13.74 -18.69
CA HIS A 438 9.41 -14.02 -17.33
C HIS A 438 8.45 -13.44 -16.28
N LEU A 439 7.92 -12.22 -16.49
CA LEU A 439 6.96 -11.62 -15.57
C LEU A 439 5.66 -12.42 -15.48
N LYS A 440 5.19 -13.03 -16.58
CA LYS A 440 4.04 -13.93 -16.57
C LYS A 440 4.20 -15.12 -15.62
N LEU A 441 5.44 -15.60 -15.47
CA LEU A 441 5.77 -16.77 -14.65
C LEU A 441 6.07 -16.42 -13.19
N ILE A 442 6.15 -15.13 -12.85
CA ILE A 442 6.48 -14.65 -11.52
C ILE A 442 5.28 -13.88 -11.00
N HIS A 443 4.71 -14.34 -9.88
CA HIS A 443 3.96 -13.44 -9.00
C HIS A 443 4.96 -12.81 -8.07
N ILE A 444 5.28 -11.53 -8.27
CA ILE A 444 6.35 -10.87 -7.50
C ILE A 444 6.08 -11.08 -6.01
N GLU A 445 4.89 -10.71 -5.54
CA GLU A 445 4.45 -10.87 -4.14
C GLU A 445 4.55 -12.32 -3.64
N LYS A 446 4.01 -13.32 -4.36
CA LYS A 446 4.09 -14.73 -3.93
C LYS A 446 5.53 -15.23 -3.86
N ARG A 447 6.40 -14.71 -4.72
CA ARG A 447 7.82 -15.03 -4.70
C ARG A 447 8.51 -14.35 -3.51
N LEU A 448 8.16 -13.09 -3.19
CA LEU A 448 8.60 -12.42 -1.96
C LEU A 448 8.17 -13.25 -0.75
N TRP A 449 6.90 -13.66 -0.69
CA TRP A 449 6.36 -14.50 0.37
C TRP A 449 7.12 -15.82 0.54
N SER A 450 7.29 -16.58 -0.55
CA SER A 450 8.02 -17.87 -0.49
C SER A 450 9.44 -17.71 0.06
N LEU A 451 10.06 -16.56 -0.18
CA LEU A 451 11.40 -16.27 0.30
C LEU A 451 11.40 -15.78 1.73
N VAL A 452 10.43 -14.96 2.14
CA VAL A 452 10.20 -14.62 3.54
C VAL A 452 9.97 -15.89 4.37
N GLN A 453 9.06 -16.75 3.92
CA GLN A 453 8.74 -18.03 4.56
C GLN A 453 9.97 -18.95 4.70
N LYS A 454 10.71 -19.16 3.60
CA LYS A 454 11.89 -20.03 3.60
C LYS A 454 13.05 -19.51 4.44
N HIS A 455 13.13 -18.19 4.61
CA HIS A 455 14.32 -17.53 5.13
C HIS A 455 14.20 -17.13 6.60
N TRP A 456 12.97 -16.94 7.08
CA TRP A 456 12.73 -16.43 8.43
C TRP A 456 11.82 -17.31 9.29
N PHE A 457 11.10 -18.27 8.69
CA PHE A 457 10.21 -19.19 9.42
C PHE A 457 10.68 -20.65 9.38
N ASN A 458 11.84 -20.93 8.76
CA ASN A 458 12.49 -22.24 8.71
C ASN A 458 13.85 -22.24 9.40
#